data_AF-A0A3C1C1J6-F1
#
_entry.id   AF-A0A3C1C1J6-F1
#
_cell.length_a   1.000
_cell.length_b   1.000
_cell.length_c   1.000
_cell.angle_alpha   90.00
_cell.angle_beta   90.00
_cell.angle_gamma   90.00
#
_symmetry.space_group_name_H-M   'P 1'
#
loop_
_entity.id
_entity.type
_entity.pdbx_description
1 polymer ?
#
loop_
_entity_poly.entity_id
_entity_poly.type
_entity_poly.pdbx_seq_one_letter_code
_entity_poly.pdbx_strand_id
1 'polypeptide(L)'
;DFWAPWCGPCRMQLPILEQVAEKLPNVKIGKVNVDENGDLAAQFGVNTIPYLVIFKDGQKVSDFVGMRQAQVLIDALAAAK
;
A
#
# COMPACT_ATOMS: atom_id res chain seq x y z
N ASP A 1 1.95 -2.22 -1.15
CA ASP A 1 2.59 -0.98 -1.60
C ASP A 1 3.25 -1.21 -2.93
N PHE A 2 2.61 -0.78 -4.01
CA PHE A 2 3.18 -0.77 -5.35
C PHE A 2 3.97 0.52 -5.53
N TRP A 3 5.27 0.40 -5.76
CA TRP A 3 6.22 1.51 -5.74
C TRP A 3 7.31 1.34 -6.81
N ALA A 4 8.14 2.38 -6.98
CA ALA A 4 9.34 2.35 -7.81
C ALA A 4 10.41 3.31 -7.24
N PRO A 5 11.72 3.10 -7.49
CA PRO A 5 12.78 3.95 -6.95
C PRO A 5 12.76 5.40 -7.47
N TRP A 6 12.27 5.59 -8.70
CA TRP A 6 12.11 6.89 -9.34
C TRP A 6 10.85 7.64 -8.88
N CYS A 7 9.96 6.99 -8.12
CA CYS A 7 8.72 7.59 -7.64
C CYS A 7 8.96 8.43 -6.38
N GLY A 8 9.02 9.75 -6.55
CA GLY A 8 9.16 10.71 -5.46
C GLY A 8 8.11 10.54 -4.35
N PRO A 9 6.80 10.50 -4.65
CA PRO A 9 5.76 10.29 -3.65
C PRO A 9 5.85 8.94 -2.92
N CYS A 10 6.35 7.89 -3.58
CA CYS A 10 6.53 6.57 -2.95
C CYS A 10 7.58 6.62 -1.84
N ARG A 11 8.66 7.41 -2.01
CA ARG A 11 9.66 7.61 -0.96
C ARG A 11 9.08 8.30 0.28
N MET A 12 8.09 9.18 0.10
CA MET A 12 7.36 9.78 1.23
C MET A 12 6.34 8.82 1.85
N GLN A 13 5.75 7.93 1.06
CA GLN A 13 4.80 6.93 1.56
C GLN A 13 5.45 5.90 2.47
N LEU A 14 6.72 5.54 2.22
CA LEU A 14 7.44 4.50 2.98
C LEU A 14 7.48 4.75 4.51
N PRO A 15 7.98 5.90 5.02
CA PRO A 15 7.99 6.16 6.46
C PRO A 15 6.58 6.28 7.06
N ILE A 16 5.57 6.58 6.25
CA ILE A 16 4.17 6.59 6.70
C ILE A 16 3.68 5.16 6.92
N LEU A 17 4.02 4.25 6.01
CA LEU A 17 3.70 2.82 6.15
C LEU A 17 4.40 2.20 7.37
N GLU A 18 5.65 2.57 7.65
CA GLU A 18 6.35 2.14 8.87
C GLU A 18 5.59 2.53 10.15
N GLN A 19 5.09 3.77 10.24
CA GLN A 19 4.26 4.20 11.37
C GLN A 19 2.96 3.40 11.50
N VAL A 20 2.35 2.98 10.39
CA VAL A 20 1.16 2.10 10.41
C VAL A 20 1.52 0.75 11.01
N ALA A 21 2.64 0.15 10.59
CA ALA A 21 3.11 -1.14 11.10
C ALA A 21 3.46 -1.08 12.60
N GLU A 22 4.03 0.02 13.07
CA GLU A 22 4.30 0.25 14.50
C GLU A 22 3.02 0.33 15.34
N LYS A 23 1.98 1.00 14.83
CA LYS A 23 0.70 1.17 15.53
C LYS A 23 -0.19 -0.07 15.46
N LEU A 24 -0.05 -0.88 14.40
CA LEU A 24 -0.86 -2.06 14.13
C LEU A 24 0.06 -3.28 13.95
N PRO A 25 0.55 -3.90 15.04
CA PRO A 25 1.54 -4.98 14.97
C PRO A 25 1.03 -6.27 14.30
N ASN A 26 -0.29 -6.40 14.14
CA ASN A 26 -0.94 -7.49 13.41
C ASN A 26 -1.03 -7.26 11.90
N VAL A 27 -0.63 -6.09 11.40
CA VAL A 27 -0.65 -5.73 9.98
C VAL A 27 0.73 -5.96 9.36
N LYS A 28 0.74 -6.63 8.21
CA LYS A 28 1.95 -6.84 7.42
C LYS A 28 1.94 -5.93 6.21
N ILE A 29 3.06 -5.27 5.94
CA ILE A 29 3.21 -4.38 4.78
C ILE A 29 4.07 -5.08 3.73
N GLY A 30 3.44 -5.46 2.62
CA GLY A 30 4.11 -5.98 1.44
C GLY A 30 4.46 -4.85 0.46
N LYS A 31 5.68 -4.87 -0.06
CA LYS A 31 6.16 -3.95 -1.09
C LYS A 31 6.35 -4.69 -2.40
N VAL A 32 5.90 -4.08 -3.50
CA VAL A 32 6.01 -4.61 -4.86
C VAL A 32 6.63 -3.53 -5.73
N ASN A 33 7.85 -3.77 -6.22
CA ASN A 33 8.47 -2.89 -7.20
C ASN A 33 7.79 -3.13 -8.56
N VAL A 34 7.17 -2.11 -9.14
CA VAL A 34 6.44 -2.24 -10.42
C VAL A 34 7.36 -2.44 -11.61
N ASP A 35 8.61 -2.00 -11.54
CA ASP A 35 9.61 -2.19 -12.61
C ASP A 35 10.02 -3.68 -12.69
N GLU A 36 10.08 -4.36 -11.55
CA GLU A 36 10.44 -5.79 -11.45
C GLU A 36 9.24 -6.73 -11.57
N ASN A 37 8.04 -6.25 -11.22
CA ASN A 37 6.82 -7.06 -11.10
C ASN A 37 5.68 -6.49 -11.94
N GLY A 38 5.97 -6.17 -13.21
CA GLY A 38 5.03 -5.53 -14.12
C GLY A 38 3.71 -6.31 -14.32
N ASP A 39 3.78 -7.63 -14.47
CA ASP A 39 2.60 -8.48 -14.63
C ASP A 39 1.69 -8.45 -13.40
N LEU A 40 2.28 -8.46 -12.21
CA LEU A 40 1.53 -8.36 -10.96
C LEU A 40 0.90 -6.97 -10.83
N ALA A 41 1.64 -5.90 -11.15
CA ALA A 41 1.10 -4.55 -11.17
C ALA A 41 -0.10 -4.43 -12.14
N ALA A 42 0.00 -5.02 -13.33
CA ALA A 42 -1.08 -5.07 -14.32
C ALA A 42 -2.31 -5.85 -13.81
N GLN A 43 -2.12 -7.01 -13.18
CA GLN A 43 -3.21 -7.79 -12.56
C GLN A 43 -3.98 -7.00 -11.50
N PHE A 44 -3.29 -6.11 -10.78
CA PHE A 44 -3.90 -5.23 -9.76
C PHE A 44 -4.44 -3.90 -10.33
N GLY A 45 -4.34 -3.67 -11.64
CA GLY A 45 -4.79 -2.45 -12.31
C GLY A 45 -3.95 -1.22 -11.97
N VAL A 46 -2.68 -1.40 -11.64
CA VAL A 46 -1.80 -0.30 -11.21
C VAL A 46 -1.40 0.57 -12.39
N ASN A 47 -2.03 1.74 -12.51
CA ASN A 47 -1.71 2.75 -13.51
C ASN A 47 -1.00 3.98 -12.92
N THR A 48 -0.92 4.09 -11.59
CA THR A 48 -0.32 5.23 -10.89
C THR A 48 0.26 4.73 -9.58
N ILE A 49 1.45 5.21 -9.22
CA ILE A 49 2.14 4.87 -7.97
C ILE A 49 2.38 6.12 -7.11
N PRO A 50 2.37 5.98 -5.75
CA PRO A 50 2.15 4.74 -5.02
C PRO A 50 0.70 4.25 -5.11
N TYR A 51 0.51 2.93 -5.12
CA TYR A 51 -0.80 2.31 -5.06
C TYR A 51 -0.81 1.28 -3.92
N LEU A 52 -1.78 1.40 -3.03
CA LEU A 52 -1.90 0.57 -1.85
C LEU A 52 -3.13 -0.31 -2.00
N VAL A 53 -2.99 -1.59 -1.66
CA VAL A 53 -4.10 -2.53 -1.61
C VAL A 53 -4.15 -3.11 -0.21
N ILE A 54 -5.32 -3.08 0.40
CA ILE A 54 -5.57 -3.69 1.71
C ILE A 54 -6.19 -5.05 1.48
N PHE A 55 -5.59 -6.05 2.12
CA PHE A 55 -6.11 -7.40 2.18
C PHE A 55 -6.52 -7.75 3.60
N LYS A 56 -7.62 -8.50 3.70
CA LYS A 56 -8.06 -9.15 4.94
C LYS A 56 -8.50 -10.57 4.60
N ASP A 57 -8.02 -11.55 5.36
CA ASP A 57 -8.35 -12.97 5.18
C ASP A 57 -8.17 -13.47 3.73
N GLY A 58 -7.13 -12.96 3.06
CA GLY A 58 -6.81 -13.29 1.66
C GLY A 58 -7.63 -12.55 0.60
N GLN A 59 -8.58 -11.70 0.99
CA GLN A 59 -9.43 -10.94 0.07
C GLN A 59 -9.06 -9.46 0.02
N LYS A 60 -9.12 -8.85 -1.17
CA LYS A 60 -8.97 -7.40 -1.35
C LYS A 60 -10.22 -6.72 -0.78
N VAL A 61 -10.03 -5.83 0.19
CA VAL A 61 -11.12 -5.09 0.85
C VAL A 61 -11.12 -3.59 0.53
N SER A 62 -9.98 -3.03 0.13
CA SER A 62 -9.86 -1.62 -0.24
C SER A 62 -8.58 -1.37 -1.03
N ASP A 63 -8.53 -0.27 -1.77
CA ASP A 63 -7.35 0.25 -2.44
C ASP A 63 -7.26 1.77 -2.36
N PHE A 64 -6.04 2.28 -2.52
CA PHE A 64 -5.75 3.71 -2.55
C PHE A 64 -4.77 4.02 -3.67
N VAL A 65 -5.16 4.99 -4.51
CA VAL A 65 -4.29 5.59 -5.51
C VAL A 65 -3.62 6.84 -4.93
N GLY A 66 -2.31 6.91 -5.02
CA GLY A 66 -1.49 8.02 -4.53
C GLY A 66 -1.19 7.94 -3.04
N MET A 67 -0.44 8.93 -2.55
CA MET A 67 0.02 8.98 -1.17
C MET A 67 -1.16 9.13 -0.19
N ARG A 68 -1.07 8.47 0.98
CA ARG A 68 -2.04 8.58 2.08
C ARG A 68 -1.32 8.70 3.41
N GLN A 69 -1.91 9.49 4.31
CA GLN A 69 -1.45 9.65 5.69
C GLN A 69 -1.75 8.41 6.53
N ALA A 70 -0.95 8.17 7.58
CA ALA A 70 -1.05 6.98 8.42
C ALA A 70 -2.46 6.78 8.99
N GLN A 71 -3.08 7.86 9.48
CA GLN A 71 -4.41 7.78 10.08
C GLN A 71 -5.47 7.25 9.11
N VAL A 72 -5.45 7.69 7.85
CA VAL A 72 -6.40 7.21 6.83
C VAL A 72 -6.25 5.71 6.59
N LEU A 73 -5.01 5.21 6.59
CA LEU A 73 -4.73 3.78 6.41
C LEU A 73 -5.15 2.96 7.64
N ILE A 74 -4.91 3.48 8.83
CA ILE A 74 -5.32 2.86 10.10
C ILE A 74 -6.83 2.73 10.18
N ASP A 75 -7.56 3.80 9.84
CA ASP A 75 -9.02 3.81 9.86
C ASP A 75 -9.59 2.80 8.84
N ALA A 76 -9.00 2.72 7.66
CA ALA A 76 -9.40 1.76 6.63
C ALA A 76 -9.15 0.30 7.06
N LEU A 77 -8.01 0.03 7.71
CA LEU A 77 -7.68 -1.29 8.26
C LEU A 77 -8.63 -1.69 9.41
N ALA A 78 -9.07 -0.73 10.22
CA ALA A 78 -10.04 -0.96 11.29
C ALA A 78 -11.48 -1.16 10.77
N ALA A 79 -11.85 -0.47 9.69
CA ALA A 79 -13.18 -0.55 9.07
C ALA A 79 -13.38 -1.81 8.24
N ALA A 80 -12.31 -2.44 7.77
CA ALA A 80 -12.35 -3.77 7.16
C ALA A 80 -12.68 -4.83 8.24
N LYS A 81 -13.95 -4.95 8.61
CA LYS A 81 -14.49 -6.06 9.43
C LYS A 81 -14.77 -7.28 8.59
#